data_AF-A0AAD5Q2Z2-F1
#
_entry.id   AF-A0AAD5Q2Z2-F1
#
_cell.length_a   1.000
_cell.length_b   1.000
_cell.length_c   1.000
_cell.angle_alpha   90.00
_cell.angle_beta   90.00
_cell.angle_gamma   90.00
#
_symmetry.space_group_name_H-M   'P 1'
#
loop_
_entity.id
_entity.type
_entity.pdbx_description
1 polymer ?
#
loop_
_entity_poly.entity_id
_entity_poly.type
_entity_poly.pdbx_seq_one_letter_code
_entity_poly.pdbx_strand_id
1 'polypeptide(L)'
;MLKKFALLAALAVAATTVPIAEAFPTFSQSGFPVNEKGIVQIGKTEPANIHVRAGVSSEHVISYPGAQYISVRFDSFNLPERDEVVIRNRDFSVAYTYRGKGRNGAGSFFATFVPNDEVVVQYISRNKEFGATNQFGFKIPAFARGLSPRPIETICGRDESRPAKCYQNGTLYDELPLAYERSKAVARLLINGTSLCTGWLAGSEGHLITNEHCIDDPALVDNTDIEFEAESASCQDECKKQLGCKGTIVTSASKFVTNNAEHDYAVVKLPESLNLKKYGFLQLREDGPVIGEEIYIPQHPVGWAKRIASKIEGGENAYVQTVNGVKTCGKNQVGYAADTQGGSSGSPVLAWADNYVVSLHHCGGCENQGVDIRDVIADLRAKQISIKDLIIPSTASPAPTTPAPTTAQPTPAPTTAQPTPAPTTAAPTPAPTPKPHMCHKFVTKLSCQFWFWCNWDKSRQVCEPRF
;
A
#
# COMPACT_ATOMS: atom_id res chain seq x y z
N MET A 1 72.85 -20.43 27.55
CA MET A 1 71.49 -20.62 26.98
C MET A 1 70.53 -19.66 27.68
N LEU A 2 70.22 -18.49 27.11
CA LEU A 2 69.13 -17.64 27.60
C LEU A 2 68.34 -17.14 26.38
N LYS A 3 67.09 -17.57 26.30
CA LYS A 3 66.15 -17.25 25.21
C LYS A 3 65.61 -15.83 25.39
N LYS A 4 65.57 -15.10 24.27
CA LYS A 4 64.90 -13.81 24.07
C LYS A 4 63.40 -13.92 24.32
N PHE A 5 62.80 -12.93 24.97
CA PHE A 5 61.42 -12.51 24.71
C PHE A 5 61.36 -10.97 24.80
N ALA A 6 61.07 -10.34 23.65
CA ALA A 6 60.76 -8.93 23.56
C ALA A 6 59.25 -8.77 23.73
N LEU A 7 58.84 -7.91 24.67
CA LEU A 7 57.45 -7.55 24.89
C LEU A 7 57.10 -6.38 23.96
N LEU A 8 56.28 -6.60 22.93
CA LEU A 8 55.64 -5.51 22.18
C LEU A 8 54.38 -5.07 22.95
N ALA A 9 54.34 -3.82 23.38
CA ALA A 9 53.13 -3.17 23.87
C ALA A 9 52.28 -2.71 22.66
N ALA A 10 51.07 -3.26 22.52
CA ALA A 10 50.10 -2.79 21.55
C ALA A 10 49.31 -1.61 22.14
N LEU A 11 49.44 -0.42 21.55
CA LEU A 11 48.52 0.69 21.80
C LEU A 11 47.21 0.42 21.06
N ALA A 12 46.12 0.20 21.80
CA ALA A 12 44.77 0.22 21.25
C ALA A 12 44.32 1.67 21.06
N VAL A 13 44.18 2.11 19.81
CA VAL A 13 43.52 3.37 19.47
C VAL A 13 42.01 3.11 19.48
N ALA A 14 41.32 3.62 20.49
CA ALA A 14 39.86 3.60 20.52
C ALA A 14 39.32 4.58 19.46
N ALA A 15 38.79 4.03 18.36
CA ALA A 15 38.05 4.82 17.39
C ALA A 15 36.71 5.22 18.01
N THR A 16 36.57 6.50 18.37
CA THR A 16 35.30 7.09 18.76
C THR A 16 34.41 7.20 17.52
N THR A 17 33.46 6.28 17.36
CA THR A 17 32.40 6.39 16.37
C THR A 17 31.48 7.54 16.76
N VAL A 18 31.56 8.65 16.01
CA VAL A 18 30.57 9.73 16.08
C VAL A 18 29.21 9.13 15.65
N PRO A 19 28.12 9.33 16.41
CA PRO A 19 26.81 8.88 15.98
C PRO A 19 26.46 9.63 14.70
N ILE A 20 26.33 8.88 13.60
CA ILE A 20 25.74 9.37 12.36
C ILE A 20 24.33 9.81 12.74
N ALA A 21 24.00 11.08 12.52
CA ALA A 21 22.66 11.59 12.75
C ALA A 21 21.66 10.69 12.01
N GLU A 22 20.72 10.09 12.74
CA GLU A 22 19.61 9.34 12.13
C GLU A 22 18.94 10.26 11.11
N ALA A 23 18.97 9.87 9.84
CA ALA A 23 18.24 10.58 8.81
C ALA A 23 16.76 10.65 9.24
N PHE A 24 16.17 11.84 9.23
CA PHE A 24 14.75 11.97 9.50
C PHE A 24 13.97 11.03 8.56
N PRO A 25 13.03 10.22 9.08
CA PRO A 25 12.29 9.30 8.23
C PRO A 25 11.50 10.09 7.18
N THR A 26 11.57 9.64 5.93
CA THR A 26 10.66 10.11 4.89
C THR A 26 9.24 9.66 5.24
N PHE A 27 8.25 10.53 5.05
CA PHE A 27 6.85 10.23 5.31
C PHE A 27 6.09 10.09 3.97
N SER A 28 5.18 9.14 3.89
CA SER A 28 4.21 9.00 2.79
C SER A 28 3.24 10.16 2.81
N GLN A 29 2.50 10.40 1.71
CA GLN A 29 1.41 11.40 1.64
C GLN A 29 0.28 11.18 2.66
N SER A 30 0.26 10.01 3.30
CA SER A 30 -0.70 9.61 4.33
C SER A 30 -0.18 9.69 5.77
N GLY A 31 1.02 10.22 5.97
CA GLY A 31 1.53 10.58 7.28
C GLY A 31 2.25 9.44 8.00
N PHE A 32 2.59 8.38 7.28
CA PHE A 32 3.32 7.24 7.81
C PHE A 32 4.78 7.28 7.39
N PRO A 33 5.71 6.82 8.24
CA PRO A 33 7.08 6.61 7.81
C PRO A 33 7.15 5.65 6.62
N VAL A 34 8.14 5.85 5.77
CA VAL A 34 8.45 4.99 4.63
C VAL A 34 9.85 4.42 4.86
N ASN A 35 10.03 3.11 4.61
CA ASN A 35 11.35 2.51 4.72
C ASN A 35 12.22 2.84 3.49
N GLU A 36 13.48 2.40 3.50
CA GLU A 36 14.43 2.61 2.41
C GLU A 36 13.97 2.07 1.05
N LYS A 37 12.99 1.15 1.04
CA LYS A 37 12.39 0.55 -0.16
C LYS A 37 11.12 1.24 -0.63
N GLY A 38 10.72 2.35 -0.03
CA GLY A 38 9.47 3.04 -0.42
C GLY A 38 8.19 2.45 0.20
N ILE A 39 8.29 1.49 1.12
CA ILE A 39 7.14 0.82 1.74
C ILE A 39 6.64 1.58 2.95
N VAL A 40 5.34 1.85 2.99
CA VAL A 40 4.68 2.46 4.14
C VAL A 40 4.76 1.56 5.37
N GLN A 41 5.30 2.15 6.43
CA GLN A 41 5.42 1.57 7.76
C GLN A 41 4.27 2.07 8.63
N ILE A 42 3.33 1.17 8.89
CA ILE A 42 2.16 1.43 9.73
C ILE A 42 2.33 0.95 11.16
N GLY A 43 3.43 0.26 11.43
CA GLY A 43 3.76 -0.23 12.75
C GLY A 43 5.22 -0.02 13.08
N LYS A 44 5.53 -0.10 14.37
CA LYS A 44 6.89 -0.15 14.88
C LYS A 44 7.04 -1.35 15.81
N THR A 45 8.18 -2.03 15.74
CA THR A 45 8.50 -3.11 16.65
C THR A 45 9.01 -2.56 17.99
N GLU A 46 8.49 -3.10 19.09
CA GLU A 46 8.86 -2.80 20.47
C GLU A 46 9.23 -4.10 21.20
N PRO A 47 10.18 -4.07 22.16
CA PRO A 47 10.59 -5.27 22.89
C PRO A 47 9.49 -5.77 23.84
N ALA A 48 9.37 -7.08 23.98
CA ALA A 48 8.50 -7.75 24.96
C ALA A 48 9.29 -8.62 25.96
N ASN A 49 10.32 -9.33 25.47
CA ASN A 49 11.21 -10.19 26.27
C ASN A 49 10.49 -11.23 27.16
N ILE A 50 9.44 -11.87 26.63
CA ILE A 50 8.69 -12.92 27.35
C ILE A 50 9.22 -14.29 26.93
N HIS A 51 9.39 -15.20 27.88
CA HIS A 51 9.74 -16.60 27.61
C HIS A 51 8.75 -17.51 28.32
N VAL A 52 8.16 -18.43 27.56
CA VAL A 52 7.18 -19.40 28.06
C VAL A 52 7.68 -20.80 27.78
N ARG A 53 7.69 -21.63 28.82
CA ARG A 53 7.99 -23.07 28.71
C ARG A 53 6.67 -23.84 28.65
N ALA A 54 6.67 -24.94 27.90
CA ALA A 54 5.48 -25.78 27.81
C ALA A 54 5.13 -26.49 29.14
N GLY A 55 3.87 -26.90 29.30
CA GLY A 55 3.40 -27.79 30.38
C GLY A 55 2.45 -27.16 31.41
N VAL A 56 2.39 -25.83 31.49
CA VAL A 56 1.44 -25.11 32.36
C VAL A 56 0.80 -23.98 31.56
N SER A 57 -0.53 -23.94 31.52
CA SER A 57 -1.27 -22.86 30.87
C SER A 57 -0.93 -21.52 31.51
N SER A 58 -0.79 -20.48 30.70
CA SER A 58 -0.46 -19.12 31.15
C SER A 58 -1.15 -18.07 30.27
N GLU A 59 -1.27 -16.86 30.80
CA GLU A 59 -1.70 -15.69 30.03
C GLU A 59 -0.68 -14.57 30.19
N HIS A 60 -0.34 -13.93 29.07
CA HIS A 60 0.52 -12.76 29.05
C HIS A 60 -0.20 -11.64 28.33
N VAL A 61 -0.34 -10.51 29.00
CA VAL A 61 -0.94 -9.30 28.42
C VAL A 61 0.18 -8.41 27.90
N ILE A 62 0.12 -8.06 26.63
CA ILE A 62 1.01 -7.10 26.00
C ILE A 62 0.15 -5.89 25.64
N SER A 63 0.50 -4.72 26.17
CA SER A 63 -0.19 -3.47 25.88
C SER A 63 0.78 -2.37 25.51
N TYR A 64 0.30 -1.47 24.67
CA TYR A 64 0.99 -0.23 24.34
C TYR A 64 -0.08 0.86 24.15
N PRO A 65 -0.28 1.75 25.13
CA PRO A 65 -1.35 2.76 25.06
C PRO A 65 -1.32 3.56 23.76
N GLY A 66 -2.47 3.64 23.09
CA GLY A 66 -2.63 4.37 21.83
C GLY A 66 -2.17 3.64 20.58
N ALA A 67 -1.68 2.41 20.68
CA ALA A 67 -1.41 1.56 19.52
C ALA A 67 -2.71 1.27 18.76
N GLN A 68 -2.68 1.37 17.43
CA GLN A 68 -3.86 1.09 16.61
C GLN A 68 -4.18 -0.41 16.51
N TYR A 69 -3.16 -1.24 16.70
CA TYR A 69 -3.24 -2.69 16.78
C TYR A 69 -1.96 -3.23 17.45
N ILE A 70 -1.96 -4.51 17.83
CA ILE A 70 -0.76 -5.25 18.22
C ILE A 70 -0.64 -6.55 17.42
N SER A 71 0.56 -6.83 16.90
CA SER A 71 0.95 -8.11 16.30
C SER A 71 2.16 -8.68 17.05
N VAL A 72 2.04 -9.92 17.56
CA VAL A 72 3.05 -10.52 18.45
C VAL A 72 4.11 -11.25 17.63
N ARG A 73 5.40 -10.99 17.86
CA ARG A 73 6.50 -11.77 17.26
C ARG A 73 6.82 -12.96 18.15
N PHE A 74 6.69 -14.17 17.63
CA PHE A 74 7.09 -15.39 18.30
C PHE A 74 8.39 -15.95 17.75
N ASP A 75 9.34 -16.35 18.60
CA ASP A 75 10.54 -17.10 18.22
C ASP A 75 10.62 -18.43 18.98
N SER A 76 11.32 -19.40 18.39
CA SER A 76 11.46 -20.75 18.98
C SER A 76 10.11 -21.36 19.37
N PHE A 77 9.05 -21.01 18.64
CA PHE A 77 7.69 -21.48 18.89
C PHE A 77 7.57 -22.94 18.49
N ASN A 78 7.41 -23.79 19.48
CA ASN A 78 7.26 -25.21 19.29
C ASN A 78 6.42 -25.76 20.44
N LEU A 79 5.15 -26.00 20.18
CA LEU A 79 4.20 -26.50 21.17
C LEU A 79 4.12 -28.04 21.12
N PRO A 80 3.93 -28.71 22.28
CA PRO A 80 3.57 -30.12 22.31
C PRO A 80 2.29 -30.41 21.51
N GLU A 81 2.08 -31.69 21.20
CA GLU A 81 0.83 -32.10 20.53
C GLU A 81 -0.38 -31.69 21.37
N ARG A 82 -1.42 -31.16 20.71
CA ARG A 82 -2.70 -30.66 21.28
C ARG A 82 -2.61 -29.35 22.06
N ASP A 83 -1.42 -28.85 22.38
CA ASP A 83 -1.25 -27.53 22.98
C ASP A 83 -1.53 -26.41 21.97
N GLU A 84 -1.91 -25.24 22.51
CA GLU A 84 -2.34 -24.09 21.71
C GLU A 84 -1.86 -22.78 22.32
N VAL A 85 -1.53 -21.82 21.45
CA VAL A 85 -1.48 -20.41 21.82
C VAL A 85 -2.58 -19.68 21.09
N VAL A 86 -3.42 -18.97 21.84
CA VAL A 86 -4.48 -18.13 21.32
C VAL A 86 -4.07 -16.67 21.50
N ILE A 87 -3.91 -15.96 20.38
CA ILE A 87 -3.74 -14.51 20.34
C ILE A 87 -5.13 -13.89 20.26
N ARG A 88 -5.54 -13.14 21.29
CA ARG A 88 -6.90 -12.63 21.37
C ARG A 88 -7.00 -11.26 22.03
N ASN A 89 -8.12 -10.59 21.83
CA ASN A 89 -8.55 -9.52 22.72
C ASN A 89 -9.24 -10.08 23.98
N ARG A 90 -9.57 -9.20 24.94
CA ARG A 90 -10.16 -9.60 26.23
C ARG A 90 -11.57 -10.19 26.10
N ASP A 91 -12.37 -9.69 25.17
CA ASP A 91 -13.77 -10.09 24.98
C ASP A 91 -13.95 -11.26 24.00
N PHE A 92 -12.85 -11.81 23.47
CA PHE A 92 -12.81 -12.90 22.49
C PHE A 92 -13.48 -12.60 21.13
N SER A 93 -13.80 -11.33 20.84
CA SER A 93 -14.34 -10.96 19.52
C SER A 93 -13.29 -11.06 18.39
N VAL A 94 -12.00 -11.08 18.74
CA VAL A 94 -10.88 -11.39 17.85
C VAL A 94 -10.00 -12.43 18.53
N ALA A 95 -9.81 -13.58 17.87
CA ALA A 95 -8.94 -14.64 18.36
C ALA A 95 -8.30 -15.42 17.19
N TYR A 96 -7.02 -15.74 17.33
CA TYR A 96 -6.24 -16.54 16.38
C TYR A 96 -5.48 -17.63 17.13
N THR A 97 -5.66 -18.88 16.71
CA THR A 97 -5.06 -20.04 17.38
C THR A 97 -3.88 -20.59 16.59
N TYR A 98 -2.76 -20.79 17.27
CA TYR A 98 -1.52 -21.37 16.75
C TYR A 98 -1.19 -22.68 17.49
N ARG A 99 -0.68 -23.66 16.76
CA ARG A 99 -0.33 -25.02 17.24
C ARG A 99 1.02 -25.46 16.69
N GLY A 100 1.62 -26.49 17.29
CA GLY A 100 2.89 -27.07 16.82
C GLY A 100 3.97 -25.99 16.69
N LYS A 101 4.59 -25.87 15.50
CA LYS A 101 5.58 -24.82 15.22
C LYS A 101 4.99 -23.49 14.72
N GLY A 102 3.69 -23.29 14.90
CA GLY A 102 3.00 -22.05 14.52
C GLY A 102 2.78 -21.92 13.02
N ARG A 103 2.89 -20.69 12.49
CA ARG A 103 2.63 -20.43 11.06
C ARG A 103 3.60 -21.24 10.21
N ASN A 104 3.06 -22.08 9.33
CA ASN A 104 3.80 -22.83 8.31
C ASN A 104 4.89 -23.76 8.86
N GLY A 105 4.80 -24.06 10.16
CA GLY A 105 5.84 -24.79 10.85
C GLY A 105 7.17 -24.04 11.02
N ALA A 106 7.18 -22.71 10.82
CA ALA A 106 8.37 -21.87 10.81
C ALA A 106 9.06 -21.78 12.18
N GLY A 107 8.31 -21.85 13.27
CA GLY A 107 8.80 -21.63 14.64
C GLY A 107 9.19 -20.18 14.96
N SER A 108 9.30 -19.32 13.95
CA SER A 108 9.57 -17.90 14.08
C SER A 108 8.67 -17.11 13.13
N PHE A 109 7.68 -16.40 13.67
CA PHE A 109 6.71 -15.63 12.88
C PHE A 109 6.08 -14.46 13.65
N PHE A 110 5.51 -13.50 12.95
CA PHE A 110 4.52 -12.56 13.47
C PHE A 110 3.12 -13.18 13.42
N ALA A 111 2.44 -13.17 14.56
CA ALA A 111 1.04 -13.55 14.66
C ALA A 111 0.13 -12.49 14.05
N THR A 112 -1.06 -12.91 13.60
CA THR A 112 -2.07 -12.03 13.06
C THR A 112 -2.47 -10.98 14.08
N PHE A 113 -2.60 -9.74 13.62
CA PHE A 113 -2.79 -8.59 14.49
C PHE A 113 -4.15 -8.63 15.22
N VAL A 114 -4.18 -8.04 16.41
CA VAL A 114 -5.41 -7.71 17.13
C VAL A 114 -5.62 -6.19 17.02
N PRO A 115 -6.77 -5.71 16.50
CA PRO A 115 -7.07 -4.28 16.33
C PRO A 115 -7.42 -3.61 17.67
N ASN A 116 -6.46 -3.60 18.58
CA ASN A 116 -6.57 -3.00 19.90
C ASN A 116 -5.17 -2.60 20.39
N ASP A 117 -5.11 -1.73 21.39
CA ASP A 117 -3.87 -1.30 22.03
C ASP A 117 -3.35 -2.30 23.10
N GLU A 118 -4.06 -3.43 23.22
CA GLU A 118 -3.73 -4.57 24.08
C GLU A 118 -4.05 -5.89 23.38
N VAL A 119 -3.19 -6.89 23.60
CA VAL A 119 -3.41 -8.28 23.21
C VAL A 119 -3.13 -9.22 24.36
N VAL A 120 -3.93 -10.27 24.47
CA VAL A 120 -3.70 -11.39 25.39
C VAL A 120 -3.12 -12.57 24.61
N VAL A 121 -1.94 -13.00 25.03
CA VAL A 121 -1.30 -14.24 24.59
C VAL A 121 -1.69 -15.33 25.60
N GLN A 122 -2.64 -16.18 25.23
CA GLN A 122 -3.13 -17.26 26.07
C GLN A 122 -2.51 -18.59 25.63
N TYR A 123 -1.64 -19.16 26.44
CA TYR A 123 -1.11 -20.51 26.25
C TYR A 123 -1.98 -21.53 26.99
N ILE A 124 -2.44 -22.55 26.28
CA ILE A 124 -3.31 -23.61 26.78
C ILE A 124 -2.53 -24.93 26.68
N SER A 125 -2.08 -25.43 27.82
CA SER A 125 -1.44 -26.74 27.94
C SER A 125 -2.52 -27.82 28.12
N ARG A 126 -2.61 -28.77 27.19
CA ARG A 126 -3.56 -29.89 27.22
C ARG A 126 -2.97 -31.16 27.81
N ASN A 127 -1.64 -31.30 27.81
CA ASN A 127 -0.99 -32.49 28.34
C ASN A 127 0.20 -32.15 29.25
N LYS A 128 0.02 -32.31 30.57
CA LYS A 128 1.04 -31.96 31.58
C LYS A 128 2.29 -32.85 31.52
N GLU A 129 2.18 -34.04 30.91
CA GLU A 129 3.24 -35.05 30.90
C GLU A 129 4.33 -34.77 29.83
N PHE A 130 4.05 -33.97 28.80
CA PHE A 130 5.04 -33.57 27.78
C PHE A 130 5.87 -32.33 28.14
N GLY A 131 5.48 -31.58 29.18
CA GLY A 131 6.14 -30.35 29.62
C GLY A 131 7.54 -30.54 30.22
N ALA A 132 8.03 -31.78 30.34
CA ALA A 132 9.28 -32.12 30.99
C ALA A 132 10.54 -32.02 30.10
N THR A 133 10.40 -31.67 28.82
CA THR A 133 11.55 -31.52 27.92
C THR A 133 11.82 -30.05 27.58
N ASN A 134 13.08 -29.60 27.68
CA ASN A 134 13.52 -28.22 27.40
C ASN A 134 13.36 -27.77 25.93
N GLN A 135 12.68 -28.55 25.09
CA GLN A 135 12.56 -28.36 23.65
C GLN A 135 11.24 -27.67 23.22
N PHE A 136 10.28 -27.54 24.14
CA PHE A 136 8.95 -27.00 23.85
C PHE A 136 8.66 -25.71 24.63
N GLY A 137 7.90 -24.83 24.00
CA GLY A 137 7.58 -23.49 24.48
C GLY A 137 7.67 -22.46 23.37
N PHE A 138 7.83 -21.20 23.75
CA PHE A 138 8.04 -20.10 22.82
C PHE A 138 8.69 -18.91 23.51
N LYS A 139 9.22 -18.00 22.70
CA LYS A 139 9.70 -16.69 23.11
C LYS A 139 8.88 -15.62 22.40
N ILE A 140 8.66 -14.51 23.07
CA ILE A 140 8.13 -13.28 22.49
C ILE A 140 9.21 -12.22 22.68
N PRO A 141 10.19 -12.14 21.76
CA PRO A 141 11.23 -11.12 21.87
C PRO A 141 10.63 -9.72 21.72
N ALA A 142 9.61 -9.58 20.88
CA ALA A 142 9.06 -8.29 20.48
C ALA A 142 7.58 -8.38 20.06
N PHE A 143 6.98 -7.22 19.81
CA PHE A 143 5.68 -7.08 19.18
C PHE A 143 5.69 -5.85 18.28
N ALA A 144 4.91 -5.87 17.20
CA ALA A 144 4.63 -4.69 16.41
C ALA A 144 3.41 -3.97 16.98
N ARG A 145 3.53 -2.67 17.22
CA ARG A 145 2.41 -1.78 17.55
C ARG A 145 2.04 -0.94 16.33
N GLY A 146 0.74 -0.77 16.10
CA GLY A 146 0.23 0.13 15.07
C GLY A 146 0.46 1.60 15.41
N LEU A 147 0.89 2.38 14.44
CA LEU A 147 1.09 3.82 14.52
C LEU A 147 -0.20 4.56 14.14
N SER A 148 -0.41 5.74 14.72
CA SER A 148 -1.37 6.69 14.16
C SER A 148 -0.70 7.51 13.05
N PRO A 149 -1.42 7.84 11.96
CA PRO A 149 -0.86 8.70 10.91
C PRO A 149 -0.54 10.08 11.49
N ARG A 150 0.56 10.69 11.01
CA ARG A 150 0.83 12.10 11.28
C ARG A 150 -0.01 12.97 10.34
N PRO A 151 -0.57 14.10 10.80
CA PRO A 151 -1.10 15.11 9.89
C PRO A 151 0.05 15.64 9.03
N ILE A 152 -0.10 15.57 7.72
CA ILE A 152 0.81 16.20 6.75
C ILE A 152 -0.01 16.92 5.68
N GLU A 153 0.56 18.00 5.17
CA GLU A 153 -0.13 18.99 4.34
C GLU A 153 0.04 18.75 2.83
N THR A 154 0.40 17.55 2.37
CA THR A 154 0.67 17.35 0.94
C THR A 154 0.27 15.96 0.44
N ILE A 155 -0.91 15.90 -0.14
CA ILE A 155 -1.34 14.90 -1.14
C ILE A 155 -1.10 15.55 -2.51
N CYS A 156 -0.65 14.79 -3.51
CA CYS A 156 -0.66 15.25 -4.90
C CYS A 156 -2.12 15.40 -5.36
N GLY A 157 -2.75 16.55 -5.10
CA GLY A 157 -4.14 16.80 -5.47
C GLY A 157 -5.16 16.14 -4.54
N ARG A 158 -6.35 15.86 -5.07
CA ARG A 158 -7.44 15.19 -4.35
C ARG A 158 -7.46 13.71 -4.72
N ASP A 159 -7.69 12.85 -3.74
CA ASP A 159 -7.89 11.42 -3.98
C ASP A 159 -9.26 11.17 -4.63
N GLU A 160 -9.25 10.90 -5.93
CA GLU A 160 -10.42 10.57 -6.77
C GLU A 160 -10.74 9.07 -6.78
N SER A 161 -9.94 8.23 -6.10
CA SER A 161 -10.28 6.82 -5.94
C SER A 161 -11.61 6.66 -5.19
N ARG A 162 -12.35 5.60 -5.48
CA ARG A 162 -13.65 5.30 -4.85
C ARG A 162 -13.66 3.94 -4.18
N PRO A 163 -14.49 3.72 -3.13
CA PRO A 163 -14.69 2.38 -2.59
C PRO A 163 -15.01 1.37 -3.70
N ALA A 164 -14.42 0.16 -3.65
CA ALA A 164 -14.65 -0.85 -4.68
C ALA A 164 -16.15 -1.16 -4.90
N LYS A 165 -16.95 -1.04 -3.83
CA LYS A 165 -18.41 -1.18 -3.87
C LYS A 165 -19.14 -0.20 -4.78
N CYS A 166 -18.56 0.96 -5.11
CA CYS A 166 -19.16 1.88 -6.06
C CYS A 166 -19.31 1.27 -7.46
N TYR A 167 -18.44 0.32 -7.82
CA TYR A 167 -18.46 -0.35 -9.12
C TYR A 167 -19.26 -1.67 -9.10
N GLN A 168 -19.96 -1.94 -7.99
CA GLN A 168 -20.97 -2.99 -7.94
C GLN A 168 -22.20 -2.53 -8.73
N ASN A 169 -22.96 -3.49 -9.26
CA ASN A 169 -24.15 -3.26 -10.08
C ASN A 169 -25.06 -2.14 -9.51
N GLY A 170 -25.28 -1.07 -10.27
CA GLY A 170 -26.23 0.01 -9.93
C GLY A 170 -25.69 1.27 -9.24
N THR A 171 -24.37 1.57 -9.23
CA THR A 171 -23.86 2.88 -8.75
C THR A 171 -22.90 3.56 -9.74
N LEU A 172 -21.76 2.96 -10.05
CA LEU A 172 -20.81 3.39 -11.10
C LEU A 172 -20.49 2.25 -12.08
N TYR A 173 -21.34 1.21 -12.09
CA TYR A 173 -21.12 0.00 -12.88
C TYR A 173 -20.97 0.27 -14.37
N ASP A 174 -21.79 1.15 -14.93
CA ASP A 174 -21.78 1.46 -16.37
C ASP A 174 -20.52 2.22 -16.80
N GLU A 175 -19.83 2.89 -15.88
CA GLU A 175 -18.56 3.58 -16.17
C GLU A 175 -17.38 2.61 -16.25
N LEU A 176 -17.43 1.53 -15.48
CA LEU A 176 -16.35 0.57 -15.37
C LEU A 176 -16.89 -0.84 -15.07
N PRO A 177 -17.47 -1.53 -16.07
CA PRO A 177 -18.01 -2.86 -15.91
C PRO A 177 -16.95 -3.85 -15.42
N LEU A 178 -17.35 -4.84 -14.63
CA LEU A 178 -16.49 -5.89 -14.04
C LEU A 178 -15.43 -5.42 -13.02
N ALA A 179 -15.13 -4.13 -12.86
CA ALA A 179 -14.07 -3.71 -11.95
C ALA A 179 -14.29 -4.17 -10.50
N TYR A 180 -15.53 -4.12 -9.99
CA TYR A 180 -15.81 -4.69 -8.67
C TYR A 180 -15.55 -6.21 -8.64
N GLU A 181 -15.99 -6.95 -9.65
CA GLU A 181 -15.78 -8.40 -9.73
C GLU A 181 -14.29 -8.75 -9.77
N ARG A 182 -13.51 -8.09 -10.61
CA ARG A 182 -12.05 -8.29 -10.73
C ARG A 182 -11.33 -7.87 -9.46
N SER A 183 -11.78 -6.80 -8.80
CA SER A 183 -11.19 -6.35 -7.54
C SER A 183 -11.29 -7.39 -6.42
N LYS A 184 -12.21 -8.38 -6.48
CA LYS A 184 -12.34 -9.44 -5.47
C LYS A 184 -11.07 -10.28 -5.33
N ALA A 185 -10.30 -10.42 -6.40
CA ALA A 185 -9.02 -11.13 -6.42
C ALA A 185 -7.90 -10.37 -5.71
N VAL A 186 -8.11 -9.10 -5.35
CA VAL A 186 -7.12 -8.22 -4.69
C VAL A 186 -7.24 -8.31 -3.17
N ALA A 187 -6.09 -8.42 -2.51
CA ALA A 187 -5.92 -8.56 -1.08
C ALA A 187 -5.03 -7.46 -0.50
N ARG A 188 -5.31 -7.09 0.75
CA ARG A 188 -4.46 -6.27 1.59
C ARG A 188 -3.38 -7.14 2.22
N LEU A 189 -2.13 -6.71 2.18
CA LEU A 189 -1.00 -7.41 2.78
C LEU A 189 -0.50 -6.65 4.01
N LEU A 190 -0.39 -7.34 5.15
CA LEU A 190 0.31 -6.83 6.34
C LEU A 190 1.54 -7.70 6.59
N ILE A 191 2.71 -7.14 6.33
CA ILE A 191 4.01 -7.83 6.34
C ILE A 191 4.74 -7.47 7.64
N ASN A 192 5.27 -8.49 8.34
CA ASN A 192 5.94 -8.35 9.63
C ASN A 192 5.15 -7.54 10.68
N GLY A 193 3.82 -7.53 10.57
CA GLY A 193 2.95 -6.73 11.42
C GLY A 193 3.21 -5.21 11.33
N THR A 194 3.96 -4.70 10.35
CA THR A 194 4.43 -3.31 10.32
C THR A 194 4.33 -2.64 8.95
N SER A 195 4.43 -3.40 7.87
CA SER A 195 4.45 -2.88 6.50
C SER A 195 3.18 -3.24 5.76
N LEU A 196 2.75 -2.36 4.84
CA LEU A 196 1.61 -2.63 3.99
C LEU A 196 1.97 -2.70 2.52
N CYS A 197 1.35 -3.66 1.84
CA CYS A 197 1.31 -3.74 0.40
C CYS A 197 -0.07 -4.23 -0.06
N THR A 198 -0.23 -4.31 -1.37
CA THR A 198 -1.34 -4.96 -2.05
C THR A 198 -0.82 -6.19 -2.79
N GLY A 199 -1.63 -7.24 -2.88
CA GLY A 199 -1.36 -8.40 -3.73
C GLY A 199 -2.65 -8.93 -4.33
N TRP A 200 -2.56 -9.84 -5.29
CA TRP A 200 -3.74 -10.33 -6.01
C TRP A 200 -3.58 -11.73 -6.57
N LEU A 201 -4.69 -12.47 -6.64
CA LEU A 201 -4.71 -13.85 -7.16
C LEU A 201 -4.42 -13.89 -8.66
N ALA A 202 -3.38 -14.63 -9.03
CA ALA A 202 -2.84 -14.73 -10.37
C ALA A 202 -3.05 -16.14 -10.92
N GLY A 203 -3.84 -16.26 -12.00
CA GLY A 203 -4.21 -17.55 -12.58
C GLY A 203 -5.09 -18.41 -11.65
N SER A 204 -5.47 -19.59 -12.14
CA SER A 204 -6.52 -20.41 -11.50
C SER A 204 -6.03 -21.32 -10.38
N GLU A 205 -4.73 -21.31 -10.09
CA GLU A 205 -4.10 -22.22 -9.13
C GLU A 205 -3.89 -21.61 -7.75
N GLY A 206 -4.32 -20.38 -7.49
CA GLY A 206 -4.15 -19.75 -6.17
C GLY A 206 -2.72 -19.25 -5.92
N HIS A 207 -2.04 -18.85 -6.99
CA HIS A 207 -0.86 -18.01 -6.88
C HIS A 207 -1.29 -16.58 -6.56
N LEU A 208 -0.45 -15.82 -5.88
CA LEU A 208 -0.65 -14.42 -5.58
C LEU A 208 0.60 -13.65 -6.03
N ILE A 209 0.39 -12.56 -6.77
CA ILE A 209 1.44 -11.64 -7.19
C ILE A 209 1.40 -10.39 -6.30
N THR A 210 2.59 -9.89 -5.96
CA THR A 210 2.85 -8.57 -5.33
C THR A 210 4.22 -8.07 -5.78
N ASN A 211 4.74 -6.98 -5.22
CA ASN A 211 6.09 -6.52 -5.52
C ASN A 211 7.18 -7.36 -4.82
N GLU A 212 8.39 -7.37 -5.39
CA GLU A 212 9.55 -7.96 -4.74
C GLU A 212 9.88 -7.19 -3.47
N HIS A 213 9.83 -5.87 -3.50
CA HIS A 213 10.16 -5.10 -2.31
C HIS A 213 9.22 -5.40 -1.12
N CYS A 214 8.00 -5.89 -1.39
CA CYS A 214 7.06 -6.35 -0.37
C CYS A 214 7.41 -7.75 0.18
N ILE A 215 7.89 -8.67 -0.66
CA ILE A 215 8.30 -10.04 -0.31
C ILE A 215 9.63 -10.36 -1.03
N ASP A 216 10.71 -9.83 -0.47
CA ASP A 216 12.08 -9.96 -1.01
C ASP A 216 12.80 -11.19 -0.43
N ASP A 217 12.38 -11.62 0.76
CA ASP A 217 12.85 -12.81 1.44
C ASP A 217 11.72 -13.85 1.53
N PRO A 218 11.96 -15.11 1.14
CA PRO A 218 11.01 -16.22 1.34
C PRO A 218 10.45 -16.33 2.76
N ALA A 219 11.21 -15.96 3.80
CA ALA A 219 10.75 -15.97 5.19
C ALA A 219 9.62 -14.95 5.47
N LEU A 220 9.46 -13.91 4.63
CA LEU A 220 8.37 -12.95 4.76
C LEU A 220 7.01 -13.56 4.43
N VAL A 221 6.97 -14.67 3.68
CA VAL A 221 5.74 -15.40 3.40
C VAL A 221 5.08 -15.88 4.69
N ASP A 222 5.89 -16.33 5.66
CA ASP A 222 5.44 -16.76 6.98
C ASP A 222 5.12 -15.58 7.92
N ASN A 223 5.37 -14.36 7.49
CA ASN A 223 5.16 -13.15 8.28
C ASN A 223 4.17 -12.18 7.62
N THR A 224 3.43 -12.65 6.61
CA THR A 224 2.47 -11.82 5.86
C THR A 224 1.05 -12.30 6.09
N ASP A 225 0.22 -11.44 6.68
CA ASP A 225 -1.23 -11.60 6.65
C ASP A 225 -1.75 -11.17 5.27
N ILE A 226 -2.49 -12.07 4.62
CA ILE A 226 -3.13 -11.84 3.32
C ILE A 226 -4.63 -11.72 3.60
N GLU A 227 -5.20 -10.55 3.37
CA GLU A 227 -6.59 -10.25 3.73
C GLU A 227 -7.41 -9.91 2.48
N PHE A 228 -8.27 -10.85 2.08
CA PHE A 228 -9.27 -10.63 1.04
C PHE A 228 -10.52 -9.98 1.63
N GLU A 229 -11.37 -9.39 0.80
CA GLU A 229 -12.63 -8.73 1.25
C GLU A 229 -12.44 -7.64 2.31
N ALA A 230 -11.22 -7.09 2.45
CA ALA A 230 -11.01 -5.87 3.23
C ALA A 230 -11.60 -4.66 2.47
N GLU A 231 -12.93 -4.58 2.38
CA GLU A 231 -13.65 -3.61 1.54
C GLU A 231 -14.79 -2.95 2.30
N SER A 232 -15.16 -1.74 1.88
CA SER A 232 -16.26 -0.99 2.46
C SER A 232 -17.59 -1.74 2.33
N ALA A 233 -18.53 -1.46 3.24
CA ALA A 233 -19.85 -2.09 3.19
C ALA A 233 -20.71 -1.56 2.02
N SER A 234 -20.47 -0.33 1.58
CA SER A 234 -21.21 0.33 0.50
C SER A 234 -20.35 1.39 -0.21
N CYS A 235 -20.86 1.97 -1.30
CA CYS A 235 -20.19 3.08 -1.99
C CYS A 235 -20.04 4.35 -1.13
N GLN A 236 -20.97 4.59 -0.18
CA GLN A 236 -20.95 5.77 0.69
C GLN A 236 -20.01 5.59 1.90
N ASP A 237 -19.63 4.35 2.19
CA ASP A 237 -18.69 4.04 3.25
C ASP A 237 -17.27 4.17 2.71
N GLU A 238 -16.65 5.32 2.95
CA GLU A 238 -15.28 5.58 2.50
C GLU A 238 -14.24 4.65 3.14
N CYS A 239 -14.51 4.18 4.37
CA CYS A 239 -13.65 3.34 5.19
C CYS A 239 -12.14 3.61 5.08
N LYS A 240 -11.77 4.90 5.13
CA LYS A 240 -10.40 5.41 5.15
C LYS A 240 -9.75 5.26 6.54
N LYS A 241 -9.94 4.09 7.15
CA LYS A 241 -9.34 3.68 8.42
C LYS A 241 -8.30 2.60 8.14
N GLN A 242 -7.08 2.81 8.61
CA GLN A 242 -6.01 1.82 8.46
C GLN A 242 -6.38 0.50 9.14
N LEU A 243 -6.22 -0.60 8.40
CA LEU A 243 -6.67 -1.94 8.80
C LEU A 243 -8.16 -2.01 9.20
N GLY A 244 -8.94 -1.00 8.82
CA GLY A 244 -10.40 -0.97 8.97
C GLY A 244 -11.09 -1.83 7.91
N CYS A 245 -12.42 -1.94 8.03
CA CYS A 245 -13.27 -2.80 7.21
C CYS A 245 -12.67 -4.20 7.06
N LYS A 246 -12.73 -4.94 8.17
CA LYS A 246 -12.12 -6.25 8.30
C LYS A 246 -12.64 -7.19 7.21
N GLY A 247 -11.69 -7.79 6.50
CA GLY A 247 -11.94 -8.86 5.54
C GLY A 247 -11.70 -10.24 6.12
N THR A 248 -11.53 -11.21 5.22
CA THR A 248 -11.11 -12.56 5.55
C THR A 248 -9.59 -12.65 5.46
N ILE A 249 -8.92 -12.74 6.61
CA ILE A 249 -7.49 -13.01 6.67
C ILE A 249 -7.27 -14.49 6.38
N VAL A 250 -6.62 -14.78 5.26
CA VAL A 250 -6.14 -16.12 4.93
C VAL A 250 -4.71 -16.25 5.46
N THR A 251 -4.62 -16.44 6.78
CA THR A 251 -3.37 -16.59 7.56
C THR A 251 -2.65 -17.90 7.21
N SER A 252 -2.27 -18.04 5.95
CA SER A 252 -2.20 -19.35 5.32
C SER A 252 -0.77 -19.79 5.04
N ALA A 253 -0.59 -21.11 4.98
CA ALA A 253 0.62 -21.82 4.61
C ALA A 253 1.08 -21.62 3.18
N SER A 254 1.22 -20.35 2.85
CA SER A 254 1.70 -19.85 1.61
C SER A 254 3.14 -20.32 1.42
N LYS A 255 3.46 -20.69 0.19
CA LYS A 255 4.81 -21.07 -0.21
C LYS A 255 5.37 -19.97 -1.08
N PHE A 256 6.63 -19.61 -0.83
CA PHE A 256 7.37 -18.79 -1.78
C PHE A 256 7.53 -19.55 -3.10
N VAL A 257 7.32 -18.87 -4.23
CA VAL A 257 7.47 -19.45 -5.57
C VAL A 257 8.67 -18.81 -6.27
N THR A 258 8.68 -17.49 -6.40
CA THR A 258 9.80 -16.74 -6.97
C THR A 258 9.70 -15.25 -6.63
N ASN A 259 10.78 -14.52 -6.84
CA ASN A 259 10.79 -13.06 -6.93
C ASN A 259 11.84 -12.59 -7.94
N ASN A 260 11.80 -11.30 -8.29
CA ASN A 260 12.81 -10.66 -9.12
C ASN A 260 12.97 -9.20 -8.69
N ALA A 261 14.16 -8.82 -8.22
CA ALA A 261 14.46 -7.46 -7.77
C ALA A 261 14.55 -6.44 -8.92
N GLU A 262 14.94 -6.87 -10.13
CA GLU A 262 15.02 -5.99 -11.31
C GLU A 262 13.62 -5.64 -11.83
N HIS A 263 12.70 -6.60 -11.81
CA HIS A 263 11.31 -6.44 -12.26
C HIS A 263 10.31 -6.31 -11.10
N ASP A 264 10.81 -6.01 -9.90
CA ASP A 264 10.09 -5.75 -8.65
C ASP A 264 8.79 -6.54 -8.49
N TYR A 265 8.84 -7.86 -8.67
CA TYR A 265 7.67 -8.73 -8.47
C TYR A 265 8.04 -9.96 -7.62
N ALA A 266 7.06 -10.43 -6.87
CA ALA A 266 7.13 -11.68 -6.12
C ALA A 266 5.85 -12.50 -6.34
N VAL A 267 6.02 -13.82 -6.33
CA VAL A 267 4.94 -14.80 -6.44
C VAL A 267 4.97 -15.70 -5.22
N VAL A 268 3.81 -15.83 -4.59
CA VAL A 268 3.57 -16.82 -3.53
C VAL A 268 2.41 -17.72 -3.92
N LYS A 269 2.36 -18.93 -3.38
CA LYS A 269 1.30 -19.90 -3.61
C LYS A 269 0.52 -20.12 -2.33
N LEU A 270 -0.75 -19.73 -2.31
CA LEU A 270 -1.65 -19.98 -1.19
C LEU A 270 -2.00 -21.49 -1.10
N PRO A 271 -2.31 -22.02 0.12
CA PRO A 271 -2.72 -23.41 0.30
C PRO A 271 -3.98 -23.77 -0.49
N GLU A 272 -3.98 -24.99 -1.05
CA GLU A 272 -5.12 -25.56 -1.77
C GLU A 272 -6.34 -25.81 -0.87
N SER A 273 -6.14 -25.88 0.45
CA SER A 273 -7.22 -26.02 1.43
C SER A 273 -8.10 -24.77 1.55
N LEU A 274 -7.66 -23.62 1.02
CA LEU A 274 -8.44 -22.39 1.03
C LEU A 274 -9.46 -22.39 -0.11
N ASN A 275 -10.69 -21.99 0.18
CA ASN A 275 -11.69 -21.73 -0.86
C ASN A 275 -11.44 -20.36 -1.51
N LEU A 276 -10.52 -20.31 -2.48
CA LEU A 276 -10.17 -19.09 -3.21
C LEU A 276 -11.12 -18.80 -4.39
N LYS A 277 -11.95 -19.78 -4.80
CA LYS A 277 -12.83 -19.65 -5.98
C LYS A 277 -13.76 -18.44 -5.91
N LYS A 278 -14.23 -18.07 -4.70
CA LYS A 278 -15.11 -16.91 -4.49
C LYS A 278 -14.45 -15.56 -4.82
N TYR A 279 -13.13 -15.51 -4.83
CA TYR A 279 -12.35 -14.31 -5.15
C TYR A 279 -12.05 -14.17 -6.64
N GLY A 280 -12.21 -15.25 -7.42
CA GLY A 280 -11.73 -15.30 -8.81
C GLY A 280 -10.21 -15.20 -8.89
N PHE A 281 -9.72 -14.78 -10.04
CA PHE A 281 -8.30 -14.50 -10.30
C PHE A 281 -8.17 -13.48 -11.43
N LEU A 282 -7.00 -12.90 -11.55
CA LEU A 282 -6.62 -12.01 -12.64
C LEU A 282 -5.62 -12.70 -13.55
N GLN A 283 -5.52 -12.17 -14.77
CA GLN A 283 -4.71 -12.72 -15.84
C GLN A 283 -3.89 -11.60 -16.48
N LEU A 284 -2.70 -11.94 -16.96
CA LEU A 284 -1.75 -11.05 -17.59
C LEU A 284 -2.06 -10.95 -19.09
N ARG A 285 -2.06 -9.73 -19.61
CA ARG A 285 -2.17 -9.51 -21.05
C ARG A 285 -0.81 -9.69 -21.70
N GLU A 286 -0.70 -10.68 -22.59
CA GLU A 286 0.58 -11.03 -23.21
C GLU A 286 1.22 -9.87 -23.99
N ASP A 287 0.42 -9.05 -24.65
CA ASP A 287 0.88 -7.90 -25.43
C ASP A 287 1.34 -6.71 -24.58
N GLY A 288 1.07 -6.75 -23.27
CA GLY A 288 1.38 -5.68 -22.34
C GLY A 288 0.51 -4.43 -22.52
N PRO A 289 0.96 -3.28 -22.00
CA PRO A 289 0.23 -2.02 -22.04
C PRO A 289 0.37 -1.29 -23.38
N VAL A 290 -0.62 -0.47 -23.71
CA VAL A 290 -0.72 0.39 -24.90
C VAL A 290 -0.88 1.85 -24.46
N ILE A 291 -0.07 2.75 -25.01
CA ILE A 291 -0.18 4.19 -24.70
C ILE A 291 -1.58 4.70 -25.06
N GLY A 292 -2.18 5.45 -24.13
CA GLY A 292 -3.51 6.05 -24.28
C GLY A 292 -4.66 5.14 -23.91
N GLU A 293 -4.43 3.87 -23.59
CA GLU A 293 -5.52 3.00 -23.13
C GLU A 293 -5.95 3.38 -21.71
N GLU A 294 -7.26 3.29 -21.46
CA GLU A 294 -7.82 3.53 -20.14
C GLU A 294 -7.51 2.37 -19.18
N ILE A 295 -7.27 2.70 -17.92
CA ILE A 295 -6.89 1.75 -16.88
C ILE A 295 -7.66 1.97 -15.59
N TYR A 296 -7.64 0.96 -14.74
CA TYR A 296 -8.06 1.09 -13.35
C TYR A 296 -7.19 0.24 -12.41
N ILE A 297 -7.10 0.67 -11.16
CA ILE A 297 -6.19 0.10 -10.16
C ILE A 297 -6.99 -0.21 -8.90
N PRO A 298 -7.41 -1.47 -8.67
CA PRO A 298 -7.89 -1.93 -7.39
C PRO A 298 -6.73 -2.09 -6.39
N GLN A 299 -6.85 -1.46 -5.22
CA GLN A 299 -5.72 -1.23 -4.31
C GLN A 299 -6.15 -1.06 -2.85
N HIS A 300 -5.17 -1.17 -1.94
CA HIS A 300 -5.31 -0.87 -0.51
C HIS A 300 -4.38 0.29 -0.09
N PRO A 301 -4.67 1.53 -0.51
CA PRO A 301 -3.85 2.68 -0.16
C PRO A 301 -3.84 2.84 1.35
N VAL A 302 -2.64 2.92 1.94
CA VAL A 302 -2.42 3.06 3.39
C VAL A 302 -3.07 1.96 4.23
N GLY A 303 -3.45 0.84 3.59
CA GLY A 303 -4.14 -0.27 4.22
C GLY A 303 -5.56 0.05 4.59
N TRP A 304 -6.19 1.00 3.90
CA TRP A 304 -7.63 1.22 3.98
C TRP A 304 -8.41 0.04 3.40
N ALA A 305 -9.74 0.15 3.48
CA ALA A 305 -10.62 -0.67 2.66
C ALA A 305 -10.26 -0.54 1.17
N LYS A 306 -10.54 -1.59 0.41
CA LYS A 306 -10.27 -1.66 -1.03
C LYS A 306 -10.89 -0.49 -1.77
N ARG A 307 -10.05 0.21 -2.53
CA ARG A 307 -10.45 1.32 -3.40
C ARG A 307 -10.06 1.01 -4.83
N ILE A 308 -10.75 1.62 -5.78
CA ILE A 308 -10.43 1.56 -7.20
C ILE A 308 -10.12 2.98 -7.65
N ALA A 309 -8.92 3.20 -8.16
CA ALA A 309 -8.56 4.42 -8.87
C ALA A 309 -8.77 4.19 -10.37
N SER A 310 -9.67 4.96 -10.96
CA SER A 310 -9.99 4.88 -12.39
C SER A 310 -10.12 6.26 -13.03
N LYS A 311 -9.92 7.33 -12.24
CA LYS A 311 -10.08 8.72 -12.65
C LYS A 311 -8.82 9.50 -12.27
N ILE A 312 -8.59 10.59 -12.98
CA ILE A 312 -7.59 11.61 -12.65
C ILE A 312 -8.29 12.89 -12.18
N GLU A 313 -7.50 13.85 -11.66
CA GLU A 313 -8.00 15.17 -11.30
C GLU A 313 -8.74 15.81 -12.48
N GLY A 314 -9.99 16.26 -12.24
CA GLY A 314 -10.89 16.76 -13.28
C GLY A 314 -11.92 15.74 -13.78
N GLY A 315 -11.84 14.47 -13.36
CA GLY A 315 -12.85 13.45 -13.61
C GLY A 315 -12.70 12.68 -14.93
N GLU A 316 -11.61 12.92 -15.67
CA GLU A 316 -11.24 12.12 -16.83
C GLU A 316 -10.79 10.71 -16.40
N ASN A 317 -10.87 9.74 -17.32
CA ASN A 317 -10.42 8.38 -17.04
C ASN A 317 -8.90 8.33 -16.88
N ALA A 318 -8.42 7.48 -15.95
CA ALA A 318 -7.01 7.17 -15.84
C ALA A 318 -6.55 6.40 -17.09
N TYR A 319 -5.35 6.70 -17.60
CA TYR A 319 -4.82 6.09 -18.81
C TYR A 319 -3.30 5.90 -18.76
N VAL A 320 -2.79 5.01 -19.61
CA VAL A 320 -1.34 4.80 -19.80
C VAL A 320 -0.74 5.98 -20.56
N GLN A 321 0.18 6.70 -19.92
CA GLN A 321 0.85 7.86 -20.49
C GLN A 321 2.15 7.49 -21.21
N THR A 322 2.89 6.53 -20.68
CA THR A 322 4.16 6.08 -21.26
C THR A 322 4.32 4.57 -21.13
N VAL A 323 4.99 3.97 -22.11
CA VAL A 323 5.43 2.58 -22.11
C VAL A 323 6.91 2.56 -22.47
N ASN A 324 7.69 1.66 -21.88
CA ASN A 324 9.15 1.60 -22.00
C ASN A 324 9.86 2.89 -21.52
N GLY A 325 9.28 3.59 -20.54
CA GLY A 325 9.84 4.82 -20.00
C GLY A 325 11.11 4.59 -19.18
N VAL A 326 12.07 5.50 -19.27
CA VAL A 326 13.11 5.65 -18.24
C VAL A 326 12.62 6.71 -17.28
N LYS A 327 12.31 6.30 -16.06
CA LYS A 327 11.66 7.13 -15.05
C LYS A 327 12.38 7.00 -13.71
N THR A 328 11.91 7.70 -12.68
CA THR A 328 12.56 7.70 -11.35
C THR A 328 12.62 6.33 -10.70
N CYS A 329 11.69 5.43 -11.05
CA CYS A 329 11.59 4.10 -10.45
C CYS A 329 12.33 3.02 -11.24
N GLY A 330 12.91 3.34 -12.40
CA GLY A 330 13.70 2.41 -13.18
C GLY A 330 13.62 2.64 -14.69
N LYS A 331 14.11 1.64 -15.43
CA LYS A 331 13.95 1.54 -16.89
C LYS A 331 12.73 0.69 -17.21
N ASN A 332 12.28 0.77 -18.45
CA ASN A 332 11.15 0.01 -18.98
C ASN A 332 9.83 0.17 -18.22
N GLN A 333 9.58 1.38 -17.69
CA GLN A 333 8.44 1.67 -16.84
C GLN A 333 7.19 2.00 -17.66
N VAL A 334 6.04 1.62 -17.11
CA VAL A 334 4.72 2.06 -17.54
C VAL A 334 4.33 3.26 -16.67
N GLY A 335 4.21 4.43 -17.28
CA GLY A 335 3.78 5.65 -16.57
C GLY A 335 2.30 5.91 -16.76
N TYR A 336 1.61 6.31 -15.70
CA TYR A 336 0.19 6.65 -15.72
C TYR A 336 -0.17 7.63 -14.60
N ALA A 337 -1.30 8.32 -14.76
CA ALA A 337 -1.90 9.13 -13.72
C ALA A 337 -3.12 8.40 -13.13
N ALA A 338 -3.08 8.16 -11.83
CA ALA A 338 -4.16 7.56 -11.03
C ALA A 338 -3.84 7.83 -9.56
N ASP A 339 -4.83 7.88 -8.67
CA ASP A 339 -4.52 8.10 -7.25
C ASP A 339 -4.04 6.80 -6.58
N THR A 340 -2.75 6.74 -6.24
CA THR A 340 -2.18 5.69 -5.40
C THR A 340 -1.45 6.30 -4.21
N GLN A 341 -1.28 5.54 -3.14
CA GLN A 341 -0.54 5.96 -1.97
C GLN A 341 0.32 4.78 -1.48
N GLY A 342 1.23 5.01 -0.55
CA GLY A 342 1.97 3.88 0.00
C GLY A 342 1.03 2.84 0.62
N GLY A 343 1.32 1.56 0.41
CA GLY A 343 0.38 0.44 0.60
C GLY A 343 -0.25 -0.06 -0.71
N SER A 344 -0.28 0.76 -1.75
CA SER A 344 -0.70 0.36 -3.10
C SER A 344 0.36 -0.43 -3.87
N SER A 345 1.60 -0.49 -3.39
CA SER A 345 2.64 -1.35 -3.93
C SER A 345 2.12 -2.77 -4.15
N GLY A 346 2.26 -3.28 -5.36
CA GLY A 346 1.86 -4.62 -5.79
C GLY A 346 0.44 -4.68 -6.35
N SER A 347 -0.25 -3.54 -6.43
CA SER A 347 -1.56 -3.45 -7.06
C SER A 347 -1.49 -3.76 -8.56
N PRO A 348 -2.45 -4.53 -9.09
CA PRO A 348 -2.57 -4.75 -10.52
C PRO A 348 -3.09 -3.48 -11.19
N VAL A 349 -2.49 -3.11 -12.32
CA VAL A 349 -3.04 -2.12 -13.25
C VAL A 349 -3.76 -2.88 -14.34
N LEU A 350 -5.08 -2.75 -14.39
CA LEU A 350 -5.92 -3.45 -15.37
C LEU A 350 -6.33 -2.50 -16.48
N ALA A 351 -6.30 -2.99 -17.72
CA ALA A 351 -6.89 -2.27 -18.83
C ALA A 351 -8.42 -2.29 -18.73
N TRP A 352 -9.04 -1.14 -18.98
CA TRP A 352 -10.49 -0.94 -18.94
C TRP A 352 -11.21 -1.87 -19.91
N ALA A 353 -10.68 -1.99 -21.14
CA ALA A 353 -11.36 -2.65 -22.27
C ALA A 353 -11.51 -4.16 -22.11
N ASP A 354 -10.52 -4.83 -21.54
CA ASP A 354 -10.46 -6.30 -21.47
C ASP A 354 -10.31 -6.85 -20.05
N ASN A 355 -10.09 -5.99 -19.05
CA ASN A 355 -9.91 -6.34 -17.66
C ASN A 355 -8.73 -7.29 -17.40
N TYR A 356 -7.70 -7.24 -18.23
CA TYR A 356 -6.43 -7.95 -18.02
C TYR A 356 -5.38 -7.02 -17.40
N VAL A 357 -4.46 -7.61 -16.65
CA VAL A 357 -3.35 -6.89 -16.02
C VAL A 357 -2.32 -6.54 -17.07
N VAL A 358 -2.01 -5.25 -17.18
CA VAL A 358 -1.06 -4.67 -18.15
C VAL A 358 0.18 -4.10 -17.47
N SER A 359 0.12 -3.84 -16.17
CA SER A 359 1.25 -3.38 -15.38
C SER A 359 1.09 -3.76 -13.90
N LEU A 360 2.20 -3.81 -13.17
CA LEU A 360 2.25 -3.99 -11.72
C LEU A 360 2.71 -2.69 -11.06
N HIS A 361 1.83 -2.02 -10.33
CA HIS A 361 2.19 -0.78 -9.64
C HIS A 361 3.27 -1.05 -8.59
N HIS A 362 4.36 -0.29 -8.60
CA HIS A 362 5.47 -0.52 -7.67
C HIS A 362 6.11 0.74 -7.09
N CYS A 363 5.88 1.90 -7.72
CA CYS A 363 6.51 3.14 -7.30
C CYS A 363 5.71 4.34 -7.81
N GLY A 364 5.88 5.50 -7.17
CA GLY A 364 5.07 6.67 -7.51
C GLY A 364 5.54 7.99 -6.95
N GLY A 365 4.77 9.01 -7.30
CA GLY A 365 4.88 10.43 -7.00
C GLY A 365 3.57 11.07 -7.48
N CYS A 366 3.60 12.30 -8.01
CA CYS A 366 2.40 12.80 -8.71
C CYS A 366 2.21 12.12 -10.09
N GLU A 367 3.26 11.51 -10.66
CA GLU A 367 3.15 10.55 -11.77
C GLU A 367 3.45 9.15 -11.23
N ASN A 368 2.54 8.21 -11.45
CA ASN A 368 2.71 6.83 -11.02
C ASN A 368 3.42 5.97 -12.03
N GLN A 369 4.12 4.96 -11.53
CA GLN A 369 4.91 4.04 -12.32
C GLN A 369 4.61 2.59 -11.94
N GLY A 370 4.65 1.73 -12.94
CA GLY A 370 4.48 0.30 -12.80
C GLY A 370 5.44 -0.47 -13.70
N VAL A 371 5.77 -1.68 -13.25
CA VAL A 371 6.52 -2.65 -14.04
C VAL A 371 5.67 -3.06 -15.24
N ASP A 372 6.27 -3.10 -16.43
CA ASP A 372 5.60 -3.63 -17.62
C ASP A 372 5.34 -5.12 -17.44
N ILE A 373 4.08 -5.55 -17.60
CA ILE A 373 3.74 -6.94 -17.32
C ILE A 373 4.47 -7.94 -18.24
N ARG A 374 4.95 -7.48 -19.40
CA ARG A 374 5.75 -8.30 -20.31
C ARG A 374 7.08 -8.72 -19.70
N ASP A 375 7.68 -7.89 -18.84
CA ASP A 375 8.91 -8.22 -18.14
C ASP A 375 8.67 -9.35 -17.13
N VAL A 376 7.55 -9.28 -16.40
CA VAL A 376 7.13 -10.36 -15.49
C VAL A 376 6.87 -11.65 -16.25
N ILE A 377 6.16 -11.59 -17.39
CA ILE A 377 5.90 -12.74 -18.25
C ILE A 377 7.22 -13.35 -18.77
N ALA A 378 8.14 -12.51 -19.25
CA ALA A 378 9.43 -12.94 -19.79
C ALA A 378 10.28 -13.62 -18.72
N ASP A 379 10.33 -13.06 -17.51
CA ASP A 379 11.08 -13.64 -16.40
C ASP A 379 10.47 -14.96 -15.88
N LEU A 380 9.14 -15.05 -15.78
CA LEU A 380 8.46 -16.30 -15.44
C LEU A 380 8.77 -17.40 -16.46
N ARG A 381 8.75 -17.07 -17.76
CA ARG A 381 9.12 -17.99 -18.84
C ARG A 381 10.59 -18.41 -18.75
N ALA A 382 11.50 -17.46 -18.52
CA ALA A 382 12.93 -17.73 -18.36
C ALA A 382 13.20 -18.66 -17.16
N LYS A 383 12.45 -18.49 -16.07
CA LYS A 383 12.48 -19.35 -14.88
C LYS A 383 11.72 -20.66 -15.04
N GLN A 384 11.08 -20.89 -16.19
CA GLN A 384 10.25 -22.07 -16.47
C GLN A 384 9.10 -22.26 -15.46
N ILE A 385 8.58 -21.16 -14.93
CA ILE A 385 7.43 -21.16 -14.03
C ILE A 385 6.16 -21.02 -14.87
N SER A 386 5.32 -22.05 -14.82
CA SER A 386 4.02 -22.05 -15.47
C SER A 386 2.92 -21.99 -14.41
N ILE A 387 2.04 -21.01 -14.53
CA ILE A 387 0.84 -20.86 -13.69
C ILE A 387 -0.36 -20.98 -14.60
N LYS A 388 -1.25 -21.91 -14.30
CA LYS A 388 -2.41 -22.19 -15.16
C LYS A 388 -3.33 -20.97 -15.25
N ASP A 389 -3.83 -20.71 -16.46
CA ASP A 389 -4.73 -19.60 -16.82
C ASP A 389 -4.16 -18.21 -16.48
N LEU A 390 -2.84 -18.06 -16.30
CA LEU A 390 -2.25 -16.76 -15.96
C LEU A 390 -2.10 -15.84 -17.16
N ILE A 391 -1.61 -16.32 -18.31
CA ILE A 391 -1.27 -15.48 -19.46
C ILE A 391 -2.33 -15.67 -20.55
N ILE A 392 -2.91 -14.57 -21.03
CA ILE A 392 -3.91 -14.57 -22.11
C ILE A 392 -3.33 -13.96 -23.40
N PRO A 393 -3.39 -14.69 -24.54
CA PRO A 393 -3.02 -14.17 -25.84
C PRO A 393 -3.98 -13.08 -26.34
N SER A 394 -3.45 -12.17 -27.16
CA SER A 394 -4.09 -10.96 -27.73
C SER A 394 -5.48 -11.12 -28.37
N THR A 395 -5.90 -12.33 -28.75
CA THR A 395 -7.18 -12.55 -29.47
C THR A 395 -8.45 -12.22 -28.67
N ALA A 396 -8.31 -11.75 -27.43
CA ALA A 396 -9.41 -11.35 -26.55
C ALA A 396 -9.59 -9.81 -26.41
N SER A 397 -8.74 -8.97 -27.02
CA SER A 397 -8.95 -7.51 -26.96
C SER A 397 -10.00 -7.09 -27.99
N PRO A 398 -11.07 -6.37 -27.61
CA PRO A 398 -11.86 -5.64 -28.58
C PRO A 398 -10.93 -4.64 -29.29
N ALA A 399 -11.06 -4.54 -30.61
CA ALA A 399 -10.35 -3.52 -31.38
C ALA A 399 -10.54 -2.15 -30.72
N PRO A 400 -9.53 -1.27 -30.71
CA PRO A 400 -9.69 0.09 -30.19
C PRO A 400 -10.93 0.69 -30.84
N THR A 401 -11.95 0.97 -30.03
CA THR A 401 -13.11 1.73 -30.49
C THR A 401 -12.55 3.05 -30.98
N THR A 402 -12.54 3.19 -32.30
CA THR A 402 -12.28 4.46 -32.96
C THR A 402 -13.16 5.49 -32.25
N PRO A 403 -12.63 6.66 -31.84
CA PRO A 403 -13.48 7.72 -31.34
C PRO A 403 -14.61 7.90 -32.34
N ALA A 404 -15.85 7.93 -31.86
CA ALA A 404 -17.01 8.17 -32.71
C ALA A 404 -16.67 9.34 -33.66
N PRO A 405 -16.96 9.21 -34.98
CA PRO A 405 -16.58 10.24 -35.93
C PRO A 405 -17.13 11.56 -35.41
N THR A 406 -16.23 12.51 -35.15
CA THR A 406 -16.58 13.87 -34.83
C THR A 406 -17.49 14.32 -35.96
N THR A 407 -18.77 14.52 -35.65
CA THR A 407 -19.73 15.07 -36.61
C THR A 407 -19.10 16.36 -37.11
N ALA A 408 -18.82 16.40 -38.41
CA ALA A 408 -18.20 17.55 -39.05
C ALA A 408 -18.98 18.79 -38.63
N GLN A 409 -18.26 19.73 -38.02
CA GLN A 409 -18.75 21.04 -37.69
C GLN A 409 -19.37 21.65 -38.96
N PRO A 410 -20.58 22.23 -38.93
CA PRO A 410 -21.17 22.81 -40.13
C PRO A 410 -20.27 23.92 -40.66
N THR A 411 -19.90 23.80 -41.93
CA THR A 411 -19.20 24.83 -42.70
C THR A 411 -19.88 26.20 -42.51
N PRO A 412 -19.16 27.26 -42.14
CA PRO A 412 -19.75 28.60 -42.12
C PRO A 412 -20.15 29.03 -43.54
N ALA A 413 -21.36 29.54 -43.69
CA ALA A 413 -21.84 30.13 -44.94
C ALA A 413 -21.00 31.37 -45.33
N PRO A 414 -20.94 31.74 -46.63
CA PRO A 414 -20.11 32.85 -47.10
C PRO A 414 -20.59 34.17 -46.49
N THR A 415 -19.67 34.90 -45.86
CA THR A 415 -19.92 36.21 -45.24
C THR A 415 -20.11 37.27 -46.33
N THR A 416 -21.30 37.87 -46.39
CA THR A 416 -21.55 39.11 -47.12
C THR A 416 -20.87 40.27 -46.40
N ALA A 417 -20.14 41.11 -47.15
CA ALA A 417 -19.40 42.26 -46.62
C ALA A 417 -20.35 43.28 -45.95
N GLN A 418 -20.02 43.67 -44.71
CA GLN A 418 -20.60 44.84 -44.02
C GLN A 418 -19.55 45.96 -43.87
N PRO A 419 -19.97 47.23 -43.85
CA PRO A 419 -19.09 48.37 -44.09
C PRO A 419 -18.34 48.84 -42.83
N THR A 420 -17.17 49.43 -43.10
CA THR A 420 -16.21 50.03 -42.17
C THR A 420 -16.81 51.09 -41.24
N PRO A 421 -16.57 51.02 -39.91
CA PRO A 421 -16.74 52.15 -39.02
C PRO A 421 -15.44 52.95 -38.83
N ALA A 422 -15.60 54.26 -38.67
CA ALA A 422 -14.57 55.28 -38.47
C ALA A 422 -13.80 55.14 -37.12
N PRO A 423 -12.62 55.80 -36.97
CA PRO A 423 -11.70 55.51 -35.87
C PRO A 423 -12.10 56.22 -34.57
N THR A 424 -12.16 55.45 -33.47
CA THR A 424 -12.39 55.97 -32.12
C THR A 424 -11.16 55.74 -31.24
N THR A 425 -10.78 56.81 -30.55
CA THR A 425 -9.63 57.02 -29.66
C THR A 425 -9.45 55.96 -28.57
N ALA A 426 -8.19 55.61 -28.29
CA ALA A 426 -7.79 54.61 -27.31
C ALA A 426 -8.14 54.98 -25.86
N ALA A 427 -8.73 54.03 -25.13
CA ALA A 427 -8.92 54.08 -23.67
C ALA A 427 -7.69 53.49 -22.95
N PRO A 428 -7.34 53.98 -21.74
CA PRO A 428 -6.12 53.59 -21.04
C PRO A 428 -6.25 52.20 -20.39
N THR A 429 -5.13 51.48 -20.38
CA THR A 429 -4.96 50.14 -19.79
C THR A 429 -5.18 50.16 -18.26
N PRO A 430 -5.92 49.19 -17.67
CA PRO A 430 -6.02 49.08 -16.21
C PRO A 430 -4.70 48.60 -15.59
N ALA A 431 -4.35 49.19 -14.44
CA ALA A 431 -3.19 48.80 -13.63
C ALA A 431 -3.36 47.38 -13.03
N PRO A 432 -2.26 46.63 -12.81
CA PRO A 432 -2.32 45.26 -12.30
C PRO A 432 -2.83 45.21 -10.85
N THR A 433 -3.74 44.28 -10.58
CA THR A 433 -4.28 44.02 -9.24
C THR A 433 -3.20 43.46 -8.31
N PRO A 434 -3.04 43.96 -7.07
CA PRO A 434 -2.06 43.42 -6.12
C PRO A 434 -2.41 41.98 -5.71
N LYS A 435 -1.39 41.12 -5.60
CA LYS A 435 -1.54 39.75 -5.06
C LYS A 435 -2.05 39.80 -3.61
N PRO A 436 -2.95 38.88 -3.20
CA PRO A 436 -3.52 38.88 -1.87
C PRO A 436 -2.45 38.59 -0.81
N HIS A 437 -2.25 39.52 0.11
CA HIS A 437 -1.32 39.40 1.24
C HIS A 437 -2.03 38.79 2.46
N MET A 438 -1.31 38.01 3.25
CA MET A 438 -1.84 37.26 4.41
C MET A 438 -2.59 38.14 5.43
N CYS A 439 -2.25 39.43 5.53
CA CYS A 439 -2.93 40.38 6.43
C CYS A 439 -4.44 40.48 6.16
N HIS A 440 -4.90 40.24 4.93
CA HIS A 440 -6.32 40.35 4.56
C HIS A 440 -7.22 39.28 5.24
N LYS A 441 -6.62 38.24 5.84
CA LYS A 441 -7.34 37.24 6.64
C LYS A 441 -7.75 37.75 8.03
N PHE A 442 -7.20 38.87 8.49
CA PHE A 442 -7.52 39.45 9.80
C PHE A 442 -8.57 40.56 9.66
N VAL A 443 -9.79 40.25 10.07
CA VAL A 443 -10.96 41.14 9.88
C VAL A 443 -11.27 42.02 11.09
N THR A 444 -10.48 41.94 12.17
CA THR A 444 -10.67 42.79 13.36
C THR A 444 -9.40 43.53 13.74
N LYS A 445 -9.54 44.74 14.30
CA LYS A 445 -8.41 45.54 14.78
C LYS A 445 -7.50 44.77 15.75
N LEU A 446 -8.09 43.97 16.65
CA LEU A 446 -7.34 43.22 17.66
C LEU A 446 -6.48 42.12 17.02
N SER A 447 -7.04 41.36 16.06
CA SER A 447 -6.31 40.31 15.34
C SER A 447 -5.25 40.87 14.39
N CYS A 448 -5.51 42.05 13.80
CA CYS A 448 -4.56 42.72 12.92
C CYS A 448 -3.33 43.28 13.68
N GLN A 449 -3.54 43.88 14.85
CA GLN A 449 -2.47 44.53 15.63
C GLN A 449 -1.56 43.55 16.38
N PHE A 450 -1.94 42.28 16.45
CA PHE A 450 -1.15 41.23 17.10
C PHE A 450 0.12 40.86 16.31
N TRP A 451 0.10 41.09 14.99
CA TRP A 451 1.19 40.74 14.09
C TRP A 451 1.98 41.97 13.66
N PHE A 452 3.28 42.01 13.97
CA PHE A 452 4.11 43.21 13.80
C PHE A 452 4.25 43.70 12.34
N TRP A 453 3.99 42.82 11.36
CA TRP A 453 4.04 43.10 9.92
C TRP A 453 2.71 43.54 9.30
N CYS A 454 1.61 43.63 10.06
CA CYS A 454 0.34 44.17 9.59
C CYS A 454 -0.02 45.49 10.31
N ASN A 455 -0.83 46.32 9.64
CA ASN A 455 -1.34 47.58 10.18
C ASN A 455 -2.86 47.69 9.91
N TRP A 456 -3.59 48.22 10.89
CA TRP A 456 -5.04 48.40 10.78
C TRP A 456 -5.37 49.77 10.19
N ASP A 457 -5.93 49.81 8.99
CA ASP A 457 -6.48 51.02 8.41
C ASP A 457 -7.85 51.31 9.05
N LYS A 458 -7.91 52.35 9.89
CA LYS A 458 -9.14 52.75 10.57
C LYS A 458 -10.21 53.30 9.62
N SER A 459 -9.81 53.91 8.50
CA SER A 459 -10.74 54.52 7.54
C SER A 459 -11.45 53.47 6.71
N ARG A 460 -10.72 52.42 6.32
CA ARG A 460 -11.23 51.34 5.46
C ARG A 460 -11.65 50.08 6.23
N GLN A 461 -11.37 50.01 7.53
CA GLN A 461 -11.61 48.84 8.39
C GLN A 461 -10.99 47.55 7.85
N VAL A 462 -9.79 47.64 7.26
CA VAL A 462 -9.05 46.51 6.69
C VAL A 462 -7.65 46.41 7.28
N CYS A 463 -7.11 45.19 7.29
CA CYS A 463 -5.76 44.90 7.74
C CYS A 463 -4.80 44.80 6.54
N GLU A 464 -3.80 45.67 6.49
CA GLU A 464 -2.86 45.81 5.37
C GLU A 464 -1.42 45.55 5.81
N PRO A 465 -0.49 45.23 4.89
CA PRO A 465 0.93 45.12 5.22
C PRO A 465 1.47 46.44 5.74
N ARG A 466 2.40 46.39 6.71
CA ARG A 466 3.03 47.58 7.28
C ARG A 466 4.18 48.12 6.44
N PHE A 467 4.68 47.34 5.48
CA PHE A 467 5.78 47.65 4.56
C PHE A 467 5.42 47.26 3.14
#